data_AF-A0A9E0PA08-F1
#
_entry.id   AF-A0A9E0PA08-F1
#
_cell.length_a   1.000
_cell.length_b   1.000
_cell.length_c   1.000
_cell.angle_alpha   90.00
_cell.angle_beta   90.00
_cell.angle_gamma   90.00
#
_symmetry.space_group_name_H-M   'P 1'
#
loop_
_entity.id
_entity.type
_entity.pdbx_description
1 polymer ?
#
loop_
_entity_poly.entity_id
_entity_poly.type
_entity_poly.pdbx_seq_one_letter_code
_entity_poly.pdbx_strand_id
1 'polypeptide(L)'
;MSTLPSWLEDARQGIGIDAERMDNEFQNYKQGLEKCVTVTGETKPEAHLPMAGFKHLAVGRAERRDEYTALSQAQDGTSLWGGLSRGDRDTYKISLYPVLPSYVTGQCFRFQVHKVNEGPVFLKIGELEAMPISHQNGADLLPGDLAENAVVFVVFDGMAFQLIPLQKITREEIDVKINKIEQIPVGAIMPFGGIDAPQGWLLCDGKIYNAKARSELQALYAVIGVIYGGVDQTAFAVPDLRGRAPFGCDSMGGDMAGRIGEFKTGIDATTLGASGGCDVHQLTIEEMPQHDHEFSCFTATKQGARNNQFYETEKGIEKTGKTGGDEAHTNMPPTLIVSYMIKM
;
A
#
# COMPACT_ATOMS: atom_id res chain seq x y z
N MET A 1 51.83 40.26 26.51
CA MET A 1 53.17 40.89 26.52
C MET A 1 53.77 40.69 27.91
N SER A 2 54.51 39.61 28.14
CA SER A 2 55.44 39.54 29.27
C SER A 2 56.80 39.98 28.74
N THR A 3 57.08 41.28 28.83
CA THR A 3 58.44 41.77 28.55
C THR A 3 59.29 41.33 29.72
N LEU A 4 60.10 40.29 29.52
CA LEU A 4 61.17 39.94 30.45
C LEU A 4 62.04 41.20 30.63
N PRO A 5 62.16 41.76 31.85
CA PRO A 5 62.98 42.93 32.07
C PRO A 5 64.45 42.61 31.73
N SER A 6 65.09 43.55 31.04
CA SER A 6 66.50 43.46 30.67
C SER A 6 67.33 44.09 31.79
N TRP A 7 68.00 43.25 32.58
CA TRP A 7 68.93 43.69 33.63
C TRP A 7 70.02 44.65 33.13
N LEU A 8 70.33 44.60 31.83
CA LEU A 8 71.25 45.50 31.16
C LEU A 8 70.68 46.90 30.97
N GLU A 9 69.37 47.02 30.77
CA GLU A 9 68.65 48.30 30.67
C GLU A 9 68.51 48.93 32.06
N ASP A 10 68.23 48.12 33.07
CA ASP A 10 68.08 48.55 34.45
C ASP A 10 69.40 49.07 35.04
N ALA A 11 70.51 48.39 34.74
CA ALA A 11 71.85 48.83 35.13
C ALA A 11 72.22 50.19 34.49
N ARG A 12 71.78 50.47 33.25
CA ARG A 12 71.97 51.78 32.61
C ARG A 12 71.10 52.88 33.23
N GLN A 13 69.95 52.52 33.80
CA GLN A 13 69.04 53.44 34.47
C GLN A 13 69.35 53.64 35.97
N GLY A 14 70.40 52.98 36.48
CA GLY A 14 70.81 53.10 37.89
C GLY A 14 69.87 52.39 38.87
N ILE A 15 69.00 51.49 38.38
CA ILE A 15 68.08 50.71 39.20
C ILE A 15 68.86 49.55 39.82
N GLY A 16 69.02 49.56 41.15
CA GLY A 16 69.72 48.50 41.88
C GLY A 16 68.95 47.18 41.91
N ILE A 17 69.65 46.09 42.22
CA ILE A 17 69.01 44.82 42.53
C ILE A 17 68.57 44.89 43.99
N ASP A 18 67.26 45.03 44.22
CA ASP A 18 66.66 44.95 45.55
C ASP A 18 65.75 43.71 45.69
N ALA A 19 65.51 43.30 46.93
CA ALA A 19 64.77 42.08 47.25
C ALA A 19 63.29 42.17 46.81
N GLU A 20 62.66 43.33 46.98
CA GLU A 20 61.25 43.54 46.65
C GLU A 20 61.01 43.43 45.13
N ARG A 21 61.96 43.92 44.35
CA ARG A 21 61.95 43.84 42.90
C ARG A 21 62.15 42.41 42.41
N MET A 22 63.12 41.68 42.96
CA MET A 22 63.31 40.26 42.67
C MET A 22 62.03 39.47 42.98
N ASP A 23 61.40 39.74 44.13
CA ASP A 23 60.14 39.10 44.51
C ASP A 23 59.03 39.39 43.49
N ASN A 24 58.86 40.64 43.06
CA ASN A 24 57.88 41.00 42.03
C ASN A 24 58.12 40.27 40.69
N GLU A 25 59.37 40.12 40.28
CA GLU A 25 59.72 39.37 39.07
C GLU A 25 59.42 37.87 39.21
N PHE A 26 59.78 37.26 40.35
CA PHE A 26 59.44 35.86 40.63
C PHE A 26 57.93 35.63 40.76
N GLN A 27 57.18 36.59 41.29
CA GLN A 27 55.71 36.53 41.27
C GLN A 27 55.16 36.60 39.85
N ASN A 28 55.75 37.40 38.95
CA ASN A 28 55.34 37.43 37.54
C ASN A 28 55.63 36.10 36.82
N TYR A 29 56.80 35.48 37.07
CA TYR A 29 57.11 34.16 36.54
C TYR A 29 56.14 33.10 37.06
N LYS A 30 55.89 33.12 38.38
CA LYS A 30 54.92 32.23 39.02
C LYS A 30 53.53 32.39 38.42
N GLN A 31 53.02 33.62 38.31
CA GLN A 31 51.72 33.89 37.69
C GLN A 31 51.66 33.48 36.22
N GLY A 32 52.76 33.61 35.47
CA GLY A 32 52.85 33.14 34.09
C GLY A 32 52.75 31.62 34.00
N LEU A 33 53.53 30.92 34.81
CA LEU A 33 53.57 29.45 34.85
C LEU A 33 52.27 28.83 35.38
N GLU A 34 51.63 29.46 36.38
CA GLU A 34 50.32 29.05 36.91
C GLU A 34 49.18 29.20 35.89
N LYS A 35 49.35 30.07 34.89
CA LYS A 35 48.40 30.29 33.79
C LYS A 35 48.69 29.45 32.55
N CYS A 36 49.86 28.80 32.47
CA CYS A 36 50.18 27.89 31.38
C CYS A 36 49.39 26.58 31.54
N VAL A 37 48.99 25.97 30.42
CA VAL A 37 48.43 24.62 30.42
C VAL A 37 49.56 23.64 30.71
N THR A 38 49.49 22.93 31.84
CA THR A 38 50.49 21.93 32.21
C THR A 38 50.33 20.67 31.36
N VAL A 39 51.41 19.91 31.18
CA VAL A 39 51.38 18.63 30.45
C VAL A 39 50.40 17.61 31.05
N THR A 40 50.11 17.74 32.35
CA THR A 40 49.16 16.91 33.11
C THR A 40 47.71 17.39 32.98
N GLY A 41 47.45 18.57 32.39
CA GLY A 41 46.11 19.12 32.19
C GLY A 41 45.42 19.65 33.45
N GLU A 42 46.17 19.87 34.53
CA GLU A 42 45.64 20.30 35.82
C GLU A 42 45.21 21.77 35.81
N THR A 43 45.86 22.61 35.00
CA THR A 43 45.46 24.00 34.75
C THR A 43 44.44 24.07 33.62
N LYS A 44 43.18 24.39 33.97
CA LYS A 44 42.07 24.48 33.02
C LYS A 44 42.01 25.89 32.41
N PRO A 45 41.95 26.03 31.07
CA PRO A 45 41.66 27.32 30.46
C PRO A 45 40.25 27.78 30.84
N GLU A 46 40.13 28.94 31.49
CA GLU A 46 38.83 29.53 31.86
C GLU A 46 38.30 30.51 30.79
N ALA A 47 39.09 30.78 29.75
CA ALA A 47 38.77 31.68 28.64
C ALA A 47 39.22 31.10 27.29
N HIS A 48 38.80 31.73 26.19
CA HIS A 48 39.18 31.33 24.83
C HIS A 48 40.71 31.34 24.65
N LEU A 49 41.25 30.28 24.05
CA LEU A 49 42.65 30.19 23.63
C LEU A 49 42.78 30.63 22.15
N PRO A 50 43.20 31.87 21.85
CA PRO A 50 43.35 32.33 20.47
C PRO A 50 44.56 31.65 19.81
N MET A 51 44.31 30.71 18.89
CA MET A 51 45.36 29.92 18.23
C MET A 51 46.05 30.63 17.07
N ALA A 52 45.62 31.83 16.65
CA ALA A 52 46.30 32.67 15.64
C ALA A 52 46.82 31.94 14.36
N GLY A 53 46.17 30.85 13.93
CA GLY A 53 46.57 30.04 12.76
C GLY A 53 47.40 28.78 13.07
N PHE A 54 47.85 28.59 14.31
CA PHE A 54 48.45 27.34 14.77
C PHE A 54 47.41 26.21 14.75
N LYS A 55 47.81 25.03 14.25
CA LYS A 55 46.97 23.85 14.10
C LYS A 55 47.26 22.86 15.22
N HIS A 56 46.22 22.24 15.78
CA HIS A 56 46.39 21.07 16.63
C HIS A 56 46.69 19.86 15.75
N LEU A 57 47.93 19.37 15.78
CA LEU A 57 48.38 18.19 15.05
C LEU A 57 48.30 16.95 15.96
N ALA A 58 48.12 15.77 15.37
CA ALA A 58 48.08 14.48 16.08
C ALA A 58 47.05 14.38 17.22
N VAL A 59 45.88 15.00 17.04
CA VAL A 59 44.74 14.83 17.96
C VAL A 59 44.28 13.37 17.94
N GLY A 60 44.23 12.73 19.12
CA GLY A 60 43.73 11.36 19.28
C GLY A 60 42.23 11.25 19.00
N ARG A 61 41.73 10.01 18.86
CA ARG A 61 40.28 9.79 18.71
C ARG A 61 39.58 10.13 20.03
N ALA A 62 38.55 10.96 19.95
CA ALA A 62 37.63 11.21 21.05
C ALA A 62 36.89 9.92 21.45
N GLU A 63 36.91 9.58 22.73
CA GLU A 63 36.19 8.47 23.35
C GLU A 63 34.94 8.96 24.11
N ARG A 64 34.88 10.27 24.46
CA ARG A 64 33.77 10.89 25.17
C ARG A 64 33.15 12.06 24.39
N ARG A 65 31.90 12.40 24.72
CA ARG A 65 31.14 13.48 24.05
C ARG A 65 31.69 14.89 24.31
N ASP A 66 32.48 15.05 25.36
CA ASP A 66 33.12 16.30 25.78
C ASP A 66 34.56 16.47 25.25
N GLU A 67 35.04 15.54 24.42
CA GLU A 67 36.38 15.58 23.84
C GLU A 67 36.40 16.16 22.42
N TYR A 68 37.54 16.76 22.05
CA TYR A 68 37.77 17.24 20.69
C TYR A 68 37.80 16.08 19.70
N THR A 69 36.86 16.08 18.76
CA THR A 69 36.79 15.06 17.71
C THR A 69 37.94 15.26 16.72
N ALA A 70 38.72 14.21 16.45
CA ALA A 70 39.72 14.23 15.39
C ALA A 70 39.04 14.41 14.02
N LEU A 71 39.71 15.04 13.06
CA LEU A 71 39.13 15.28 11.74
C LEU A 71 38.64 13.98 11.06
N SER A 72 39.39 12.88 11.23
CA SER A 72 38.99 11.55 10.74
C SER A 72 37.66 11.09 11.33
N GLN A 73 37.43 11.26 12.63
CA GLN A 73 36.16 10.89 13.26
C GLN A 73 34.99 11.72 12.75
N ALA A 74 35.20 13.01 12.46
CA ALA A 74 34.17 13.87 11.88
C ALA A 74 33.84 13.50 10.43
N GLN A 75 34.86 13.13 9.63
CA GLN A 75 34.71 12.73 8.23
C GLN A 75 34.14 11.32 8.06
N ASP A 76 34.51 10.38 8.94
CA ASP A 76 34.11 8.98 8.85
C ASP A 76 32.70 8.75 9.42
N GLY A 77 32.29 9.53 10.43
CA GLY A 77 31.04 9.33 11.17
C GLY A 77 29.83 10.12 10.65
N THR A 78 29.98 10.98 9.64
CA THR A 78 28.89 11.86 9.16
C THR A 78 28.81 11.90 7.64
N SER A 79 27.62 12.24 7.09
CA SER A 79 27.44 12.40 5.65
C SER A 79 28.09 13.69 5.15
N LEU A 80 29.12 13.58 4.31
CA LEU A 80 29.84 14.73 3.77
C LEU A 80 29.16 15.29 2.51
N TRP A 81 29.01 16.63 2.43
CA TRP A 81 28.42 17.31 1.28
C TRP A 81 29.47 17.64 0.21
N GLY A 82 29.36 16.99 -0.95
CA GLY A 82 30.21 17.17 -2.11
C GLY A 82 29.80 18.31 -3.05
N GLY A 83 28.69 19.00 -2.77
CA GLY A 83 28.17 20.06 -3.62
C GLY A 83 27.54 19.54 -4.92
N LEU A 84 27.50 20.43 -5.93
CA LEU A 84 27.12 20.06 -7.28
C LEU A 84 28.25 19.28 -7.96
N SER A 85 27.94 18.08 -8.41
CA SER A 85 28.88 17.26 -9.19
C SER A 85 29.31 17.98 -10.48
N ARG A 86 30.49 17.64 -10.97
CA ARG A 86 31.01 18.06 -12.27
C ARG A 86 31.47 16.84 -13.07
N GLY A 87 31.98 17.04 -14.28
CA GLY A 87 32.53 15.96 -15.11
C GLY A 87 31.57 15.57 -16.23
N ASP A 88 31.53 14.28 -16.52
CA ASP A 88 30.73 13.70 -17.60
C ASP A 88 29.48 13.02 -17.04
N ARG A 89 28.57 12.61 -17.94
CA ARG A 89 27.29 11.96 -17.60
C ARG A 89 27.42 10.68 -16.79
N ASP A 90 28.52 9.95 -16.98
CA ASP A 90 28.76 8.64 -16.37
C ASP A 90 29.98 8.66 -15.43
N THR A 91 30.61 9.82 -15.22
CA THR A 91 31.69 9.98 -14.24
C THR A 91 31.55 11.31 -13.51
N TYR A 92 30.90 11.26 -12.35
CA TYR A 92 30.69 12.40 -11.49
C TYR A 92 31.94 12.70 -10.67
N LYS A 93 32.32 13.98 -10.63
CA LYS A 93 33.44 14.50 -9.85
C LYS A 93 32.91 15.42 -8.78
N ILE A 94 33.30 15.17 -7.54
CA ILE A 94 33.00 16.03 -6.40
C ILE A 94 34.29 16.40 -5.69
N SER A 95 34.33 17.58 -5.08
CA SER A 95 35.48 18.05 -4.31
C SER A 95 35.03 18.30 -2.88
N LEU A 96 35.79 17.78 -1.93
CA LEU A 96 35.53 17.96 -0.50
C LEU A 96 36.63 18.83 0.11
N TYR A 97 36.22 19.65 1.07
CA TYR A 97 37.13 20.36 1.95
C TYR A 97 36.80 20.02 3.40
N PRO A 98 37.77 19.53 4.19
CA PRO A 98 39.16 19.22 3.83
C PRO A 98 39.28 18.01 2.88
N VAL A 99 40.39 17.95 2.12
CA VAL A 99 40.64 16.89 1.13
C VAL A 99 40.80 15.53 1.82
N LEU A 100 40.19 14.49 1.25
CA LEU A 100 40.30 13.12 1.75
C LEU A 100 41.59 12.45 1.27
N PRO A 101 42.36 11.80 2.17
CA PRO A 101 43.57 11.08 1.80
C PRO A 101 43.29 9.70 1.19
N SER A 102 42.20 9.04 1.60
CA SER A 102 41.77 7.72 1.10
C SER A 102 40.29 7.47 1.45
N TYR A 103 39.64 6.55 0.74
CA TYR A 103 38.32 6.07 1.11
C TYR A 103 38.38 5.13 2.32
N VAL A 104 37.39 5.22 3.21
CA VAL A 104 37.22 4.29 4.35
C VAL A 104 35.83 3.66 4.24
N THR A 105 35.76 2.34 4.43
CA THR A 105 34.49 1.60 4.41
C THR A 105 33.49 2.18 5.41
N GLY A 106 32.26 2.40 4.96
CA GLY A 106 31.18 3.03 5.73
C GLY A 106 31.09 4.55 5.58
N GLN A 107 32.05 5.21 4.90
CA GLN A 107 31.96 6.65 4.64
C GLN A 107 30.75 6.99 3.76
N CYS A 108 30.02 8.02 4.18
CA CYS A 108 28.78 8.47 3.55
C CYS A 108 29.01 9.80 2.82
N PHE A 109 28.61 9.89 1.56
CA PHE A 109 28.69 11.11 0.74
C PHE A 109 27.32 11.50 0.20
N ARG A 110 27.07 12.80 0.12
CA ARG A 110 25.89 13.37 -0.52
C ARG A 110 26.30 14.44 -1.51
N PHE A 111 25.72 14.42 -2.71
CA PHE A 111 26.01 15.40 -3.77
C PHE A 111 24.79 15.61 -4.67
N GLN A 112 24.79 16.72 -5.41
CA GLN A 112 23.78 17.01 -6.41
C GLN A 112 24.26 16.57 -7.80
N VAL A 113 23.42 15.82 -8.51
CA VAL A 113 23.69 15.31 -9.87
C VAL A 113 23.56 16.45 -10.88
N HIS A 114 24.59 16.69 -11.69
CA HIS A 114 24.59 17.79 -12.67
C HIS A 114 24.01 17.42 -14.04
N LYS A 115 23.93 16.12 -14.35
CA LYS A 115 23.42 15.62 -15.63
C LYS A 115 22.95 14.18 -15.46
N VAL A 116 21.86 13.80 -16.13
CA VAL A 116 21.34 12.43 -16.13
C VAL A 116 22.38 11.42 -16.64
N ASN A 117 22.44 10.27 -15.97
CA ASN A 117 23.28 9.14 -16.38
C ASN A 117 22.66 8.37 -17.56
N GLU A 118 23.50 7.92 -18.48
CA GLU A 118 23.07 7.14 -19.67
C GLU A 118 23.67 5.72 -19.66
N GLY A 119 24.55 5.41 -18.71
CA GLY A 119 25.12 4.08 -18.50
C GLY A 119 25.63 3.86 -17.07
N PRO A 120 26.57 2.90 -16.88
CA PRO A 120 27.21 2.63 -15.59
C PRO A 120 27.97 3.86 -15.08
N VAL A 121 27.77 4.19 -13.80
CA VAL A 121 28.21 5.47 -13.24
C VAL A 121 29.41 5.27 -12.32
N PHE A 122 30.37 6.20 -12.38
CA PHE A 122 31.51 6.28 -11.48
C PHE A 122 31.49 7.60 -10.69
N LEU A 123 31.93 7.55 -9.43
CA LEU A 123 32.15 8.71 -8.57
C LEU A 123 33.65 8.88 -8.29
N LYS A 124 34.16 10.08 -8.56
CA LYS A 124 35.52 10.50 -8.22
C LYS A 124 35.48 11.63 -7.20
N ILE A 125 36.14 11.44 -6.06
CA ILE A 125 36.21 12.44 -4.99
C ILE A 125 37.61 13.06 -4.96
N GLY A 126 37.74 14.33 -5.35
CA GLY A 126 39.02 15.01 -5.46
C GLY A 126 39.98 14.30 -6.42
N GLU A 127 41.16 13.96 -5.93
CA GLU A 127 42.22 13.25 -6.69
C GLU A 127 42.21 11.73 -6.47
N LEU A 128 41.26 11.20 -5.70
CA LEU A 128 41.15 9.76 -5.46
C LEU A 128 40.71 9.01 -6.72
N GLU A 129 40.84 7.68 -6.68
CA GLU A 129 40.38 6.81 -7.77
C GLU A 129 38.86 6.91 -7.96
N ALA A 130 38.42 6.78 -9.22
CA ALA A 130 37.00 6.77 -9.55
C ALA A 130 36.42 5.38 -9.26
N MET A 131 35.45 5.32 -8.36
CA MET A 131 34.81 4.06 -7.94
C MET A 131 33.41 3.95 -8.53
N PRO A 132 32.93 2.74 -8.90
CA PRO A 132 31.61 2.55 -9.45
C PRO A 132 30.52 2.88 -8.42
N ILE A 133 29.36 3.35 -8.88
CA ILE A 133 28.14 3.48 -8.09
C ILE A 133 27.18 2.35 -8.48
N SER A 134 26.72 1.59 -7.49
CA SER A 134 25.78 0.47 -7.66
C SER A 134 24.57 0.61 -6.74
N HIS A 135 23.51 -0.14 -7.03
CA HIS A 135 22.37 -0.31 -6.12
C HIS A 135 22.79 -1.12 -4.88
N GLN A 136 22.01 -1.09 -3.80
CA GLN A 136 22.29 -1.86 -2.56
C GLN A 136 22.35 -3.38 -2.77
N ASN A 137 21.78 -3.89 -3.87
CA ASN A 137 21.87 -5.29 -4.26
C ASN A 137 23.13 -5.63 -5.09
N GLY A 138 24.02 -4.65 -5.31
CA GLY A 138 25.23 -4.80 -6.12
C GLY A 138 25.00 -4.72 -7.63
N ALA A 139 23.77 -4.46 -8.11
CA ALA A 139 23.49 -4.27 -9.52
C ALA A 139 23.96 -2.89 -10.01
N ASP A 140 24.38 -2.81 -11.27
CA ASP A 140 24.72 -1.55 -11.92
C ASP A 140 23.49 -0.64 -12.05
N LEU A 141 23.73 0.68 -11.99
CA LEU A 141 22.70 1.68 -12.26
C LEU A 141 22.27 1.63 -13.72
N LEU A 142 20.96 1.72 -13.95
CA LEU A 142 20.36 1.84 -15.28
C LEU A 142 20.33 3.30 -15.74
N PRO A 143 20.22 3.56 -17.06
CA PRO A 143 20.06 4.91 -17.59
C PRO A 143 18.86 5.62 -16.95
N GLY A 144 19.07 6.82 -16.40
CA GLY A 144 18.02 7.60 -15.76
C GLY A 144 17.83 7.38 -14.25
N ASP A 145 18.53 6.42 -13.63
CA ASP A 145 18.45 6.20 -12.18
C ASP A 145 18.92 7.43 -11.37
N LEU A 146 19.89 8.19 -11.90
CA LEU A 146 20.38 9.43 -11.34
C LEU A 146 19.86 10.63 -12.16
N ALA A 147 18.75 11.21 -11.70
CA ALA A 147 18.13 12.37 -12.36
C ALA A 147 18.92 13.67 -12.15
N GLU A 148 18.82 14.59 -13.12
CA GLU A 148 19.48 15.89 -13.06
C GLU A 148 18.92 16.72 -11.89
N ASN A 149 19.80 17.44 -11.21
CA ASN A 149 19.54 18.22 -9.99
C ASN A 149 19.07 17.40 -8.78
N ALA A 150 19.02 16.07 -8.86
CA ALA A 150 18.69 15.22 -7.72
C ALA A 150 19.84 15.19 -6.70
N VAL A 151 19.49 15.21 -5.42
CA VAL A 151 20.44 14.97 -4.33
C VAL A 151 20.47 13.48 -4.04
N VAL A 152 21.66 12.89 -4.13
CA VAL A 152 21.87 11.45 -3.97
C VAL A 152 22.77 11.18 -2.78
N PHE A 153 22.53 10.05 -2.11
CA PHE A 153 23.27 9.59 -0.95
C PHE A 153 23.98 8.30 -1.31
N VAL A 154 25.29 8.23 -1.09
CA VAL A 154 26.09 7.05 -1.40
C VAL A 154 26.96 6.66 -0.21
N VAL A 155 27.17 5.36 -0.03
CA VAL A 155 28.03 4.80 1.03
C VAL A 155 29.11 3.95 0.40
N PHE A 156 30.37 4.17 0.81
CA PHE A 156 31.48 3.35 0.34
C PHE A 156 31.50 2.00 1.07
N ASP A 157 31.40 0.88 0.36
CA ASP A 157 31.42 -0.47 0.95
C ASP A 157 32.81 -1.11 1.00
N GLY A 158 33.83 -0.44 0.45
CA GLY A 158 35.20 -0.95 0.34
C GLY A 158 35.62 -1.26 -1.10
N MET A 159 34.66 -1.47 -2.01
CA MET A 159 34.89 -1.74 -3.44
C MET A 159 34.14 -0.77 -4.34
N ALA A 160 32.94 -0.35 -3.95
CA ALA A 160 32.04 0.50 -4.71
C ALA A 160 31.27 1.46 -3.80
N PHE A 161 30.58 2.42 -4.42
CA PHE A 161 29.62 3.29 -3.77
C PHE A 161 28.20 2.73 -3.91
N GLN A 162 27.58 2.33 -2.81
CA GLN A 162 26.19 1.91 -2.81
C GLN A 162 25.27 3.11 -2.73
N LEU A 163 24.37 3.26 -3.69
CA LEU A 163 23.31 4.26 -3.66
C LEU A 163 22.34 3.89 -2.53
N ILE A 164 22.15 4.80 -1.57
CA ILE A 164 21.01 4.73 -0.66
C ILE A 164 19.85 5.40 -1.39
N PRO A 165 18.84 4.63 -1.83
CA PRO A 165 17.65 5.24 -2.37
C PRO A 165 17.00 6.07 -1.25
N LEU A 166 16.85 7.38 -1.45
CA LEU A 166 15.78 8.08 -0.77
C LEU A 166 14.52 7.35 -1.17
N GLN A 167 13.79 6.79 -0.20
CA GLN A 167 12.62 5.94 -0.43
C GLN A 167 11.58 6.73 -1.24
N LYS A 168 11.71 6.69 -2.56
CA LYS A 168 10.72 7.15 -3.51
C LYS A 168 9.64 6.10 -3.45
N ILE A 169 8.69 6.27 -2.54
CA ILE A 169 7.44 5.55 -2.64
C ILE A 169 6.77 6.09 -3.90
N THR A 170 6.94 5.39 -5.02
CA THR A 170 6.27 5.75 -6.27
C THR A 170 4.78 5.46 -6.10
N ARG A 171 3.93 6.17 -6.85
CA ARG A 171 2.48 5.94 -6.83
C ARG A 171 2.15 4.50 -7.20
N GLU A 172 2.92 3.92 -8.11
CA GLU A 172 2.83 2.51 -8.52
C GLU A 172 3.13 1.54 -7.36
N GLU A 173 4.11 1.82 -6.50
CA GLU A 173 4.38 0.99 -5.32
C GLU A 173 3.28 1.10 -4.24
N ILE A 174 2.63 2.27 -4.12
CA ILE A 174 1.45 2.44 -3.27
C ILE A 174 0.29 1.62 -3.84
N ASP A 175 0.05 1.73 -5.15
CA ASP A 175 -1.04 1.02 -5.83
C ASP A 175 -0.85 -0.50 -5.74
N VAL A 176 0.38 -1.01 -5.87
CA VAL A 176 0.71 -2.43 -5.66
C VAL A 176 0.49 -2.85 -4.20
N LYS A 177 0.85 -2.02 -3.23
CA LYS A 177 0.64 -2.33 -1.81
C LYS A 177 -0.84 -2.29 -1.41
N ILE A 178 -1.61 -1.34 -1.95
CA ILE A 178 -3.07 -1.28 -1.78
C ILE A 178 -3.76 -2.48 -2.45
N ASN A 179 -3.26 -2.91 -3.61
CA ASN A 179 -3.79 -4.09 -4.32
C ASN A 179 -3.44 -5.42 -3.66
N LYS A 180 -2.45 -5.46 -2.75
CA LYS A 180 -2.10 -6.65 -1.97
C LYS A 180 -2.86 -6.80 -0.66
N ILE A 181 -3.61 -5.79 -0.23
CA ILE A 181 -4.52 -5.91 0.92
C ILE A 181 -5.75 -6.64 0.40
N GLU A 182 -5.93 -7.91 0.76
CA GLU A 182 -7.06 -8.82 0.45
C GLU A 182 -8.26 -8.10 -0.20
N GLN A 183 -8.18 -7.87 -1.50
CA GLN A 183 -9.27 -7.23 -2.24
C GLN A 183 -10.30 -8.29 -2.58
N ILE A 184 -11.57 -7.95 -2.41
CA ILE A 184 -12.68 -8.75 -2.93
C ILE A 184 -12.42 -8.93 -4.44
N PRO A 185 -12.40 -10.17 -4.96
CA PRO A 185 -12.04 -10.42 -6.34
C PRO A 185 -13.04 -9.76 -7.30
N VAL A 186 -12.53 -9.33 -8.45
CA VAL A 186 -13.35 -8.79 -9.54
C VAL A 186 -14.38 -9.83 -9.98
N GLY A 187 -15.63 -9.39 -10.18
CA GLY A 187 -16.76 -10.27 -10.48
C GLY A 187 -17.46 -10.88 -9.26
N ALA A 188 -16.94 -10.65 -8.03
CA ALA A 188 -17.66 -11.04 -6.83
C ALA A 188 -18.98 -10.26 -6.69
N ILE A 189 -20.05 -10.98 -6.36
CA ILE A 189 -21.39 -10.43 -6.12
C ILE A 189 -21.66 -10.45 -4.62
N MET A 190 -22.18 -9.36 -4.08
CA MET A 190 -22.55 -9.29 -2.67
C MET A 190 -23.85 -8.50 -2.44
N PRO A 191 -24.61 -8.83 -1.38
CA PRO A 191 -25.72 -8.01 -0.94
C PRO A 191 -25.21 -6.66 -0.39
N PHE A 192 -25.98 -5.61 -0.65
CA PHE A 192 -25.67 -4.23 -0.32
C PHE A 192 -26.91 -3.52 0.20
N GLY A 193 -26.79 -2.86 1.35
CA GLY A 193 -27.90 -2.16 2.00
C GLY A 193 -28.24 -0.78 1.42
N GLY A 194 -27.45 -0.27 0.48
CA GLY A 194 -27.67 1.03 -0.15
C GLY A 194 -28.33 0.93 -1.53
N ILE A 195 -28.73 2.08 -2.08
CA ILE A 195 -29.38 2.18 -3.40
C ILE A 195 -28.42 2.58 -4.52
N ASP A 196 -27.30 3.22 -4.19
CA ASP A 196 -26.30 3.70 -5.15
C ASP A 196 -25.02 2.87 -5.04
N ALA A 197 -24.49 2.40 -6.18
CA ALA A 197 -23.27 1.61 -6.20
C ALA A 197 -22.07 2.46 -5.72
N PRO A 198 -21.28 1.97 -4.73
CA PRO A 198 -20.06 2.65 -4.30
C PRO A 198 -18.99 2.60 -5.40
N GLN A 199 -17.97 3.46 -5.28
CA GLN A 199 -16.85 3.46 -6.22
C GLN A 199 -16.18 2.08 -6.29
N GLY A 200 -15.92 1.59 -7.49
CA GLY A 200 -15.35 0.25 -7.71
C GLY A 200 -16.38 -0.87 -7.84
N TRP A 201 -17.69 -0.56 -7.80
CA TRP A 201 -18.80 -1.49 -7.89
C TRP A 201 -19.85 -1.04 -8.92
N LEU A 202 -20.62 -2.01 -9.43
CA LEU A 202 -21.83 -1.77 -10.23
C LEU A 202 -23.02 -2.46 -9.56
N LEU A 203 -24.23 -1.93 -9.73
CA LEU A 203 -25.45 -2.63 -9.31
C LEU A 203 -25.74 -3.80 -10.26
N CYS A 204 -26.30 -4.88 -9.73
CA CYS A 204 -26.78 -6.02 -10.52
C CYS A 204 -28.21 -5.73 -11.05
N ASP A 205 -28.32 -4.81 -12.01
CA ASP A 205 -29.58 -4.31 -12.57
C ASP A 205 -29.83 -4.71 -14.04
N GLY A 206 -29.01 -5.62 -14.59
CA GLY A 206 -29.11 -6.03 -16.00
C GLY A 206 -28.56 -5.02 -17.01
N LYS A 207 -27.96 -3.91 -16.58
CA LYS A 207 -27.50 -2.87 -17.49
C LYS A 207 -26.33 -3.35 -18.36
N ILE A 208 -26.34 -2.91 -19.61
CA ILE A 208 -25.29 -3.20 -20.57
C ILE A 208 -24.21 -2.10 -20.51
N TYR A 209 -22.96 -2.52 -20.45
CA TYR A 209 -21.78 -1.67 -20.44
C TYR A 209 -20.84 -2.01 -21.59
N ASN A 210 -20.14 -1.01 -22.12
CA ASN A 210 -19.09 -1.22 -23.12
C ASN A 210 -17.72 -1.33 -22.44
N ALA A 211 -17.13 -2.52 -22.46
CA ALA A 211 -15.83 -2.80 -21.84
C ALA A 211 -14.66 -2.15 -22.59
N LYS A 212 -14.81 -1.90 -23.89
CA LYS A 212 -13.77 -1.29 -24.72
C LYS A 212 -13.66 0.21 -24.47
N ALA A 213 -14.79 0.88 -24.23
CA ALA A 213 -14.85 2.31 -23.95
C ALA A 213 -14.46 2.67 -22.50
N ARG A 214 -14.52 1.70 -21.58
CA ARG A 214 -14.28 1.90 -20.14
C ARG A 214 -13.20 0.94 -19.65
N SER A 215 -11.97 1.42 -19.55
CA SER A 215 -10.81 0.60 -19.17
C SER A 215 -10.97 -0.03 -17.79
N GLU A 216 -11.68 0.63 -16.88
CA GLU A 216 -11.97 0.13 -15.54
C GLU A 216 -12.91 -1.11 -15.53
N LEU A 217 -13.59 -1.41 -16.64
CA LEU A 217 -14.50 -2.56 -16.76
C LEU A 217 -13.87 -3.74 -17.49
N GLN A 218 -12.65 -3.60 -18.01
CA GLN A 218 -12.00 -4.67 -18.77
C GLN A 218 -11.72 -5.91 -17.90
N ALA A 219 -11.34 -5.69 -16.64
CA ALA A 219 -11.13 -6.78 -15.68
C ALA A 219 -12.44 -7.55 -15.42
N LEU A 220 -13.54 -6.83 -15.19
CA LEU A 220 -14.85 -7.45 -15.02
C LEU A 220 -15.30 -8.21 -16.26
N TYR A 221 -15.15 -7.62 -17.45
CA TYR A 221 -15.49 -8.28 -18.71
C TYR A 221 -14.69 -9.57 -18.94
N ALA A 222 -13.41 -9.59 -18.56
CA ALA A 222 -12.58 -10.79 -18.65
C ALA A 222 -13.09 -11.94 -17.77
N VAL A 223 -13.78 -11.63 -16.66
CA VAL A 223 -14.34 -12.63 -15.73
C VAL A 223 -15.73 -13.11 -16.16
N ILE A 224 -16.66 -12.18 -16.43
CA ILE A 224 -18.07 -12.55 -16.66
C ILE A 224 -18.45 -12.65 -18.15
N GLY A 225 -17.62 -12.14 -19.06
CA GLY A 225 -17.86 -12.15 -20.49
C GLY A 225 -19.27 -11.66 -20.83
N VAL A 226 -20.00 -12.44 -21.62
CA VAL A 226 -21.40 -12.18 -22.03
C VAL A 226 -22.40 -13.13 -21.37
N ILE A 227 -22.05 -13.76 -20.25
CA ILE A 227 -22.87 -14.77 -19.55
C ILE A 227 -24.29 -14.25 -19.25
N TYR A 228 -24.39 -12.99 -18.82
CA TYR A 228 -25.66 -12.36 -18.43
C TYR A 228 -26.28 -11.54 -19.57
N GLY A 229 -25.73 -11.65 -20.78
CA GLY A 229 -26.11 -10.87 -21.95
C GLY A 229 -24.98 -10.00 -22.49
N GLY A 230 -25.16 -9.53 -23.71
CA GLY A 230 -24.20 -8.72 -24.45
C GLY A 230 -24.66 -8.63 -25.90
N VAL A 231 -24.49 -7.48 -26.53
CA VAL A 231 -24.93 -7.27 -27.92
C VAL A 231 -23.83 -7.70 -28.91
N ASP A 232 -22.57 -7.65 -28.49
CA ASP A 232 -21.38 -7.99 -29.26
C ASP A 232 -20.19 -8.35 -28.34
N GLN A 233 -19.00 -8.58 -28.89
CA GLN A 233 -17.78 -8.87 -28.12
C GLN A 233 -17.18 -7.64 -27.40
N THR A 234 -17.84 -6.47 -27.46
CA THR A 234 -17.38 -5.23 -26.84
C THR A 234 -18.28 -4.75 -25.70
N ALA A 235 -19.49 -5.30 -25.60
CA ALA A 235 -20.48 -4.95 -24.60
C ALA A 235 -20.98 -6.18 -23.82
N PHE A 236 -21.11 -6.02 -22.52
CA PHE A 236 -21.61 -7.05 -21.61
C PHE A 236 -22.70 -6.51 -20.70
N ALA A 237 -23.62 -7.38 -20.29
CA ALA A 237 -24.58 -7.09 -19.24
C ALA A 237 -24.05 -7.53 -17.88
N VAL A 238 -24.32 -6.73 -16.85
CA VAL A 238 -24.24 -7.20 -15.46
C VAL A 238 -25.43 -8.12 -15.17
N PRO A 239 -25.35 -9.02 -14.16
CA PRO A 239 -26.50 -9.82 -13.75
C PRO A 239 -27.71 -8.93 -13.43
N ASP A 240 -28.92 -9.38 -13.76
CA ASP A 240 -30.16 -8.75 -13.28
C ASP A 240 -30.68 -9.52 -12.07
N LEU A 241 -30.49 -8.96 -10.87
CA LEU A 241 -30.96 -9.54 -9.61
C LEU A 241 -32.17 -8.80 -9.03
N ARG A 242 -32.80 -7.90 -9.79
CA ARG A 242 -33.99 -7.18 -9.34
C ARG A 242 -35.14 -8.16 -9.16
N GLY A 243 -35.63 -8.30 -7.92
CA GLY A 243 -36.71 -9.22 -7.57
C GLY A 243 -36.34 -10.70 -7.65
N ARG A 244 -35.04 -11.04 -7.69
CA ARG A 244 -34.56 -12.42 -7.86
C ARG A 244 -33.68 -12.84 -6.69
N ALA A 245 -33.83 -14.09 -6.27
CA ALA A 245 -32.92 -14.72 -5.32
C ALA A 245 -31.78 -15.41 -6.09
N PRO A 246 -30.50 -15.11 -5.79
CA PRO A 246 -29.39 -15.82 -6.40
C PRO A 246 -29.26 -17.23 -5.81
N PHE A 247 -29.01 -18.20 -6.67
CA PHE A 247 -28.65 -19.57 -6.27
C PHE A 247 -27.26 -19.91 -6.80
N GLY A 248 -26.55 -20.80 -6.10
CA GLY A 248 -25.28 -21.32 -6.58
C GLY A 248 -25.49 -22.17 -7.83
N CYS A 249 -24.56 -22.06 -8.79
CA CYS A 249 -24.52 -22.96 -9.95
C CYS A 249 -24.36 -24.41 -9.47
N ASP A 250 -25.24 -25.31 -9.88
CA ASP A 250 -25.33 -26.66 -9.30
C ASP A 250 -24.10 -27.53 -9.63
N SER A 251 -23.37 -27.19 -10.69
CA SER A 251 -22.11 -27.83 -11.08
C SER A 251 -20.88 -27.24 -10.38
N MET A 252 -20.90 -25.94 -10.06
CA MET A 252 -19.71 -25.18 -9.61
C MET A 252 -18.45 -25.42 -10.48
N GLY A 253 -18.63 -25.72 -11.78
CA GLY A 253 -17.54 -26.06 -12.71
C GLY A 253 -17.10 -27.53 -12.69
N GLY A 254 -17.76 -28.40 -11.92
CA GLY A 254 -17.58 -29.85 -11.89
C GLY A 254 -18.88 -30.61 -12.17
N ASP A 255 -19.05 -31.77 -11.53
CA ASP A 255 -20.28 -32.57 -11.66
C ASP A 255 -21.46 -31.89 -10.94
N MET A 256 -22.67 -32.06 -11.47
CA MET A 256 -23.88 -31.48 -10.88
C MET A 256 -24.20 -32.09 -9.50
N ALA A 257 -24.56 -31.26 -8.53
CA ALA A 257 -24.96 -31.70 -7.20
C ALA A 257 -26.41 -32.23 -7.13
N GLY A 258 -27.23 -31.96 -8.15
CA GLY A 258 -28.62 -32.41 -8.27
C GLY A 258 -29.59 -31.72 -7.31
N ARG A 259 -29.24 -30.55 -6.76
CA ARG A 259 -30.07 -29.85 -5.75
C ARG A 259 -31.18 -29.04 -6.42
N ILE A 260 -30.87 -28.43 -7.56
CA ILE A 260 -31.84 -27.75 -8.42
C ILE A 260 -31.92 -28.57 -9.71
N GLY A 261 -32.87 -29.50 -9.77
CA GLY A 261 -33.04 -30.37 -10.93
C GLY A 261 -33.97 -29.77 -11.99
N GLU A 262 -33.60 -29.92 -13.26
CA GLU A 262 -34.35 -29.47 -14.43
C GLU A 262 -35.82 -29.94 -14.42
N PHE A 263 -36.06 -31.17 -13.97
CA PHE A 263 -37.40 -31.78 -13.86
C PHE A 263 -38.35 -31.07 -12.88
N LYS A 264 -37.84 -30.25 -11.96
CA LYS A 264 -38.66 -29.61 -10.90
C LYS A 264 -38.88 -28.11 -11.11
N THR A 265 -38.11 -27.47 -11.97
CA THR A 265 -38.11 -26.00 -12.10
C THR A 265 -38.12 -25.51 -13.54
N GLY A 266 -37.80 -26.36 -14.53
CA GLY A 266 -37.63 -25.95 -15.92
C GLY A 266 -36.42 -25.05 -16.15
N ILE A 267 -35.47 -25.01 -15.21
CA ILE A 267 -34.26 -24.19 -15.25
C ILE A 267 -33.05 -25.11 -15.38
N ASP A 268 -32.17 -24.81 -16.34
CA ASP A 268 -30.83 -25.41 -16.38
C ASP A 268 -29.95 -24.79 -15.26
N ALA A 269 -29.87 -25.49 -14.13
CA ALA A 269 -29.12 -25.03 -12.96
C ALA A 269 -27.58 -25.15 -13.12
N THR A 270 -27.09 -25.70 -14.23
CA THR A 270 -25.65 -25.82 -14.52
C THR A 270 -25.11 -24.64 -15.34
N THR A 271 -26.01 -23.84 -15.92
CA THR A 271 -25.67 -22.67 -16.73
C THR A 271 -25.81 -21.39 -15.91
N LEU A 272 -24.71 -20.65 -15.74
CA LEU A 272 -24.74 -19.32 -15.13
C LEU A 272 -25.61 -18.38 -15.97
N GLY A 273 -26.44 -17.57 -15.30
CA GLY A 273 -27.39 -16.67 -15.95
C GLY A 273 -28.75 -17.28 -16.29
N ALA A 274 -28.91 -18.61 -16.18
CA ALA A 274 -30.23 -19.24 -16.24
C ALA A 274 -31.15 -18.71 -15.13
N SER A 275 -32.44 -18.54 -15.45
CA SER A 275 -33.41 -17.99 -14.51
C SER A 275 -34.80 -18.57 -14.69
N GLY A 276 -35.57 -18.58 -13.61
CA GLY A 276 -36.95 -19.03 -13.58
C GLY A 276 -37.54 -18.93 -12.16
N GLY A 277 -38.55 -19.73 -11.88
CA GLY A 277 -39.36 -19.65 -10.65
C GLY A 277 -40.63 -18.82 -10.84
N CYS A 278 -41.49 -18.83 -9.83
CA CYS A 278 -42.76 -18.10 -9.79
C CYS A 278 -42.95 -17.47 -8.40
N ASP A 279 -43.54 -16.27 -8.36
CA ASP A 279 -43.95 -15.59 -7.12
C ASP A 279 -45.32 -16.09 -6.62
N VAL A 280 -46.16 -16.51 -7.56
CA VAL A 280 -47.46 -17.11 -7.35
C VAL A 280 -47.53 -18.46 -8.06
N HIS A 281 -47.98 -19.50 -7.35
CA HIS A 281 -48.20 -20.83 -7.92
C HIS A 281 -49.69 -21.15 -7.96
N GLN A 282 -50.19 -21.58 -9.11
CA GLN A 282 -51.53 -22.13 -9.26
C GLN A 282 -51.43 -23.65 -9.29
N LEU A 283 -52.09 -24.32 -8.34
CA LEU A 283 -52.11 -25.78 -8.32
C LEU A 283 -52.83 -26.29 -9.56
N THR A 284 -52.15 -27.15 -10.32
CA THR A 284 -52.76 -27.85 -11.45
C THR A 284 -53.35 -29.19 -11.02
N ILE A 285 -54.21 -29.77 -11.85
CA ILE A 285 -54.79 -31.11 -11.62
C ILE A 285 -53.69 -32.17 -11.48
N GLU A 286 -52.56 -32.01 -12.18
CA GLU A 286 -51.41 -32.93 -12.11
C GLU A 286 -50.67 -32.88 -10.78
N GLU A 287 -50.79 -31.77 -10.04
CA GLU A 287 -50.16 -31.55 -8.73
C GLU A 287 -51.06 -31.98 -7.56
N MET A 288 -52.30 -32.39 -7.84
CA MET A 288 -53.24 -32.89 -6.85
C MET A 288 -53.48 -34.40 -7.02
N PRO A 289 -53.36 -35.21 -5.95
CA PRO A 289 -53.81 -36.58 -6.00
C PRO A 289 -55.30 -36.64 -6.37
N GLN A 290 -55.63 -37.41 -7.41
CA GLN A 290 -57.01 -37.59 -7.84
C GLN A 290 -57.85 -38.16 -6.70
N HIS A 291 -58.87 -37.43 -6.26
CA HIS A 291 -59.84 -37.90 -5.28
C HIS A 291 -61.24 -37.37 -5.60
N ASP A 292 -62.27 -38.14 -5.26
CA ASP A 292 -63.68 -37.74 -5.27
C ASP A 292 -64.33 -38.21 -3.95
N HIS A 293 -65.40 -37.53 -3.52
CA HIS A 293 -66.22 -37.96 -2.39
C HIS A 293 -67.59 -38.37 -2.90
N GLU A 294 -68.08 -39.50 -2.38
CA GLU A 294 -69.41 -40.02 -2.67
C GLU A 294 -70.37 -39.69 -1.52
N PHE A 295 -71.55 -39.16 -1.82
CA PHE A 295 -72.60 -38.99 -0.84
C PHE A 295 -73.95 -39.48 -1.36
N SER A 296 -74.75 -40.02 -0.45
CA SER A 296 -76.11 -40.48 -0.76
C SER A 296 -77.06 -39.27 -0.79
N CYS A 297 -77.78 -39.12 -1.88
CA CYS A 297 -78.89 -38.16 -1.98
C CYS A 297 -80.21 -38.92 -2.01
N PHE A 298 -81.26 -38.29 -1.49
CA PHE A 298 -82.62 -38.82 -1.56
C PHE A 298 -83.48 -37.80 -2.27
N THR A 299 -84.04 -38.18 -3.43
CA THR A 299 -84.98 -37.34 -4.16
C THR A 299 -86.38 -37.85 -3.89
N ALA A 300 -87.19 -37.03 -3.23
CA ALA A 300 -88.60 -37.32 -3.02
C ALA A 300 -89.40 -36.79 -4.23
N THR A 301 -89.84 -37.70 -5.09
CA THR A 301 -90.69 -37.33 -6.23
C THR A 301 -92.15 -37.58 -5.86
N LYS A 302 -92.96 -36.54 -6.00
CA LYS A 302 -94.41 -36.64 -5.78
C LYS A 302 -95.05 -37.29 -7.01
N GLN A 303 -95.63 -38.47 -6.83
CA GLN A 303 -96.38 -39.17 -7.88
C GLN A 303 -97.86 -39.30 -7.53
N GLY A 304 -98.69 -39.47 -8.57
CA GLY A 304 -100.14 -39.59 -8.47
C GLY A 304 -100.90 -38.27 -8.70
N ALA A 305 -102.21 -38.39 -8.95
CA ALA A 305 -103.08 -37.26 -9.28
C ALA A 305 -104.26 -37.11 -8.30
N ARG A 306 -104.63 -35.86 -8.03
CA ARG A 306 -105.80 -35.40 -7.25
C ARG A 306 -105.87 -35.94 -5.81
N ASN A 307 -106.36 -37.17 -5.60
CA ASN A 307 -106.80 -37.67 -4.29
C ASN A 307 -106.02 -38.90 -3.78
N ASN A 308 -105.04 -39.40 -4.52
CA ASN A 308 -104.14 -40.47 -4.08
C ASN A 308 -102.70 -40.09 -4.42
N GLN A 309 -102.10 -39.26 -3.58
CA GLN A 309 -100.73 -38.78 -3.75
C GLN A 309 -99.83 -39.48 -2.74
N PHE A 310 -98.74 -40.08 -3.22
CA PHE A 310 -97.71 -40.70 -2.40
C PHE A 310 -96.34 -40.14 -2.80
N TYR A 311 -95.40 -40.20 -1.86
CA TYR A 311 -94.02 -39.81 -2.07
C TYR A 311 -93.19 -41.08 -2.27
N GLU A 312 -92.61 -41.24 -3.45
CA GLU A 312 -91.57 -42.25 -3.66
C GLU A 312 -90.22 -41.60 -3.41
N THR A 313 -89.34 -42.31 -2.71
CA THR A 313 -87.98 -41.86 -2.43
C THR A 313 -87.02 -42.76 -3.19
N GLU A 314 -86.28 -42.19 -4.14
CA GLU A 314 -85.18 -42.89 -4.80
C GLU A 314 -83.85 -42.49 -4.15
N LYS A 315 -83.02 -43.50 -3.84
CA LYS A 315 -81.66 -43.27 -3.36
C LYS A 315 -80.73 -43.08 -4.56
N GLY A 316 -80.17 -41.88 -4.70
CA GLY A 316 -79.13 -41.56 -5.66
C GLY A 316 -77.74 -41.54 -5.01
N ILE A 317 -76.72 -41.63 -5.85
CA ILE A 317 -75.31 -41.43 -5.49
C ILE A 317 -74.82 -40.23 -6.28
N GLU A 318 -74.39 -39.18 -5.59
CA GLU A 318 -73.76 -38.03 -6.19
C GLU A 318 -72.28 -37.98 -5.79
N LYS A 319 -71.45 -37.42 -6.68
CA LYS A 319 -70.02 -37.28 -6.47
C LYS A 319 -69.62 -35.81 -6.49
N THR A 320 -68.65 -35.46 -5.66
CA THR A 320 -67.98 -34.15 -5.80
C THR A 320 -67.17 -34.11 -7.09
N GLY A 321 -66.84 -32.90 -7.54
CA GLY A 321 -65.77 -32.73 -8.52
C GLY A 321 -64.44 -33.31 -8.00
N LYS A 322 -63.52 -33.61 -8.92
CA LYS A 322 -62.20 -34.18 -8.61
C LYS A 322 -61.14 -33.13 -8.26
N THR A 323 -61.51 -31.86 -8.26
CA THR A 323 -60.59 -30.71 -8.17
C THR A 323 -61.23 -29.59 -7.34
N GLY A 324 -60.38 -28.73 -6.78
CA GLY A 324 -60.79 -27.53 -6.05
C GLY A 324 -61.06 -26.34 -6.98
N GLY A 325 -61.01 -25.13 -6.43
CA GLY A 325 -61.23 -23.87 -7.16
C GLY A 325 -59.99 -23.32 -7.88
N ASP A 326 -58.87 -24.05 -7.84
CA ASP A 326 -57.59 -23.72 -8.50
C ASP A 326 -57.12 -22.27 -8.22
N GLU A 327 -57.35 -21.75 -7.01
CA GLU A 327 -56.90 -20.42 -6.64
C GLU A 327 -55.38 -20.38 -6.44
N ALA A 328 -54.76 -19.32 -6.96
CA ALA A 328 -53.33 -19.14 -6.91
C ALA A 328 -52.88 -18.72 -5.50
N HIS A 329 -51.75 -19.26 -5.03
CA HIS A 329 -51.20 -18.92 -3.72
C HIS A 329 -49.78 -18.39 -3.84
N THR A 330 -49.37 -17.57 -2.87
CA THR A 330 -47.99 -17.07 -2.84
C THR A 330 -47.02 -18.21 -2.60
N ASN A 331 -45.96 -18.27 -3.42
CA ASN A 331 -44.84 -19.19 -3.27
C ASN A 331 -43.60 -18.47 -2.71
N MET A 332 -43.79 -17.26 -2.17
CA MET A 332 -42.70 -16.43 -1.66
C MET A 332 -42.44 -16.75 -0.17
N PRO A 333 -41.22 -17.15 0.22
CA PRO A 333 -40.86 -17.25 1.63
C PRO A 333 -40.80 -15.85 2.26
N PRO A 334 -40.72 -15.73 3.59
CA PRO A 334 -40.43 -14.44 4.23
C PRO A 334 -39.09 -13.87 3.73
N THR A 335 -39.10 -12.67 3.13
CA THR A 335 -37.91 -12.05 2.50
C THR A 335 -37.65 -10.61 2.96
N LEU A 336 -36.37 -10.24 3.05
CA LEU A 336 -35.90 -8.86 3.19
C LEU A 336 -35.25 -8.42 1.87
N ILE A 337 -35.60 -7.22 1.40
CA ILE A 337 -35.08 -6.69 0.14
C ILE A 337 -33.80 -5.89 0.38
N VAL A 338 -32.73 -6.29 -0.29
CA VAL A 338 -31.44 -5.59 -0.35
C VAL A 338 -31.00 -5.47 -1.80
N SER A 339 -30.18 -4.47 -2.11
CA SER A 339 -29.56 -4.35 -3.42
C SER A 339 -28.47 -5.41 -3.57
N TYR A 340 -28.13 -5.78 -4.81
CA TYR A 340 -26.95 -6.58 -5.12
C TYR A 340 -25.99 -5.76 -5.97
N MET A 341 -24.70 -5.93 -5.70
CA MET A 341 -23.63 -5.26 -6.44
C MET A 341 -22.53 -6.23 -6.83
N ILE A 342 -21.83 -5.91 -7.92
CA ILE A 342 -20.72 -6.67 -8.49
C ILE A 342 -19.44 -5.84 -8.53
N LYS A 343 -18.31 -6.44 -8.13
CA LYS A 343 -17.01 -5.77 -8.10
C LYS A 343 -16.47 -5.57 -9.52
N MET A 344 -16.10 -4.34 -9.87
CA MET A 344 -15.40 -3.99 -11.12
C MET A 344 -13.92 -4.35 -11.09
#